data_AF-A0A5C8TDB6-F1
#
_entry.id   AF-A0A5C8TDB6-F1
#
_cell.length_a   1.000
_cell.length_b   1.000
_cell.length_c   1.000
_cell.angle_alpha   90.00
_cell.angle_beta   90.00
_cell.angle_gamma   90.00
#
_symmetry.space_group_name_H-M   'P 1'
#
loop_
_entity.id
_entity.type
_entity.pdbx_description
1 polymer ?
#
loop_
_entity_poly.entity_id
_entity_poly.type
_entity_poly.pdbx_seq_one_letter_code
_entity_poly.pdbx_strand_id
1 'polypeptide(L)'
;MQYVNIRHNNHDGNVAPHVSLGRSYIDRLSVTVPVEPRTAAQIIADRDLAQAERESLEASRSDVLVNGSVEDLLALDTRIALAKAKQDQAEAQHAVAVIAEADAKAENEAEQARRKALRKVGLKASAEAGKLADRYVAMAQEMAGLLSQLRGHEQAIAEANQNLPDGAEPVPPGEPFNGTAGTPTRYETSHNLVWVDSRDGSRASAMAGDNLRHRAAKRVEQEVYVPGTPGEPHIPLSHRVTLPGLGRDAPRIWGGIPSPITFNTGR
;
A
#
# COMPACT_ATOMS: atom_id res chain seq x y z
N MET A 1 20.36 10.22 14.74
CA MET A 1 19.51 10.73 15.84
C MET A 1 18.33 11.45 15.22
N GLN A 2 17.13 10.86 15.27
CA GLN A 2 15.89 11.46 14.79
C GLN A 2 15.40 12.48 15.84
N TYR A 3 15.32 13.75 15.46
CA TYR A 3 14.70 14.77 16.31
C TYR A 3 13.20 14.77 16.07
N VAL A 4 12.44 14.35 17.08
CA VAL A 4 10.98 14.41 17.10
C VAL A 4 10.58 15.79 17.62
N ASN A 5 9.98 16.62 16.76
CA ASN A 5 9.51 17.94 17.15
C ASN A 5 8.01 17.87 17.47
N ILE A 6 7.67 17.73 18.75
CA ILE A 6 6.27 17.70 19.22
C ILE A 6 5.87 19.11 19.62
N ARG A 7 5.13 19.81 18.76
CA ARG A 7 4.43 21.04 19.17
C ARG A 7 3.14 20.66 19.87
N HIS A 8 3.03 21.00 21.15
CA HIS A 8 1.75 21.00 21.85
C HIS A 8 1.01 22.29 21.51
N ASN A 9 -0.07 22.19 20.73
CA ASN A 9 -1.07 23.24 20.64
C ASN A 9 -2.20 22.85 21.59
N ASN A 10 -2.37 23.61 22.67
CA ASN A 10 -3.51 23.49 23.56
C ASN A 10 -4.74 24.07 22.83
N HIS A 11 -5.54 23.22 22.18
CA HIS A 11 -6.98 23.41 21.99
C HIS A 11 -7.65 22.09 21.62
N ASP A 12 -8.79 21.85 22.25
CA ASP A 12 -9.54 20.60 22.31
C ASP A 12 -10.10 20.13 20.95
N GLY A 13 -10.13 18.79 20.78
CA GLY A 13 -11.07 18.11 19.87
C GLY A 13 -10.45 17.44 18.63
N ASN A 14 -10.07 16.16 18.78
CA ASN A 14 -9.93 15.12 17.74
C ASN A 14 -9.48 15.56 16.33
N VAL A 15 -8.17 15.54 16.08
CA VAL A 15 -7.60 15.45 14.74
C VAL A 15 -6.54 14.35 14.76
N ALA A 16 -6.69 13.37 13.87
CA ALA A 16 -5.73 12.28 13.67
C ALA A 16 -4.30 12.83 13.44
N PRO A 17 -3.23 12.16 13.90
CA PRO A 17 -1.87 12.65 13.72
C PRO A 17 -1.54 12.69 12.23
N HIS A 18 -1.46 13.90 11.67
CA HIS A 18 -0.92 14.10 10.33
C HIS A 18 0.60 13.90 10.41
N VAL A 19 1.07 12.69 10.08
CA VAL A 19 2.50 12.43 9.87
C VAL A 19 2.90 13.05 8.54
N SER A 20 3.27 14.32 8.55
CA SER A 20 4.06 14.87 7.45
C SER A 20 5.49 14.34 7.64
N LEU A 21 5.95 13.48 6.74
CA LEU A 21 7.38 13.27 6.54
C LEU A 21 7.98 14.63 6.20
N GLY A 22 8.59 15.26 7.20
CA GLY A 22 9.22 16.56 7.03
C GLY A 22 10.22 16.47 5.89
N ARG A 23 9.97 17.22 4.81
CA ARG A 23 11.03 17.59 3.88
C ARG A 23 12.07 18.32 4.71
N SER A 24 13.14 17.60 5.02
CA SER A 24 14.33 18.13 5.67
C SER A 24 14.78 19.38 4.91
N TYR A 25 14.89 20.48 5.64
CA TYR A 25 15.32 21.81 5.21
C TYR A 25 16.83 21.86 4.81
N ILE A 26 17.35 20.78 4.20
CA ILE A 26 18.75 20.62 3.78
C ILE A 26 18.88 20.67 2.24
N ASP A 27 17.79 20.88 1.49
CA ASP A 27 17.80 20.96 0.02
C ASP A 27 17.93 22.40 -0.53
N ARG A 28 18.58 23.30 0.22
CA ARG A 28 19.07 24.59 -0.33
C ARG A 28 20.50 24.47 -0.85
N LEU A 29 20.86 23.32 -1.41
CA LEU A 29 21.87 23.35 -2.45
C LEU A 29 21.26 24.17 -3.59
N SER A 30 21.92 25.27 -3.94
CA SER A 30 21.62 26.03 -5.13
C SER A 30 21.49 25.05 -6.28
N VAL A 31 20.23 24.78 -6.69
CA VAL A 31 19.93 24.18 -7.98
C VAL A 31 20.59 25.10 -8.97
N THR A 32 21.79 24.74 -9.43
CA THR A 32 22.32 25.24 -10.67
C THR A 32 21.29 24.80 -11.68
N VAL A 33 20.37 25.70 -12.02
CA VAL A 33 19.45 25.51 -13.15
C VAL A 33 20.37 25.09 -14.29
N PRO A 34 20.24 23.86 -14.82
CA PRO A 34 21.00 23.48 -15.99
C PRO A 34 20.72 24.57 -17.01
N VAL A 35 21.74 25.32 -17.42
CA VAL A 35 21.61 26.24 -18.55
C VAL A 35 21.17 25.34 -19.68
N GLU A 36 19.94 25.51 -20.16
CA GLU A 36 19.43 24.71 -21.26
C GLU A 36 20.44 24.80 -22.39
N PRO A 37 20.88 23.66 -22.96
CA PRO A 37 21.82 23.68 -24.06
C PRO A 37 21.21 24.52 -25.18
N ARG A 38 22.01 25.45 -25.73
CA ARG A 38 21.58 26.28 -26.85
C ARG A 38 21.13 25.37 -28.00
N THR A 39 19.99 25.70 -28.58
CA THR A 39 19.44 24.97 -29.74
C THR A 39 20.30 25.21 -30.98
N ALA A 40 20.25 24.29 -31.93
CA ALA A 40 20.92 24.42 -33.22
C ALA A 40 20.55 25.75 -33.92
N ALA A 41 19.28 26.16 -33.82
CA ALA A 41 18.80 27.42 -34.36
C ALA A 41 19.45 28.66 -33.72
N GLN A 42 19.65 28.66 -32.41
CA GLN A 42 20.35 29.75 -31.70
C GLN A 42 21.82 29.83 -32.12
N ILE A 43 22.48 28.69 -32.30
CA ILE A 43 23.88 28.63 -32.70
C ILE A 43 24.08 29.08 -34.16
N ILE A 44 23.14 28.76 -35.06
CA ILE A 44 23.15 29.31 -36.43
C ILE A 44 23.03 30.83 -36.42
N ALA A 45 22.14 31.39 -35.61
CA ALA A 45 21.99 32.84 -35.51
C ALA A 45 23.28 33.51 -35.03
N ASP A 46 23.98 32.93 -34.05
CA ASP A 46 25.29 33.40 -33.59
C ASP A 46 26.35 33.32 -34.69
N ARG A 47 26.35 32.26 -35.51
CA ARG A 47 27.24 32.11 -36.67
C ARG A 47 27.01 33.21 -37.70
N ASP A 48 25.74 33.47 -38.04
CA ASP A 48 25.35 34.45 -39.05
C ASP A 48 25.72 35.88 -38.61
N LEU A 49 25.56 36.18 -37.31
CA LEU A 49 26.01 37.45 -36.73
C LEU A 49 27.55 37.60 -36.82
N ALA A 50 28.30 36.55 -36.48
CA ALA A 50 29.76 36.57 -36.57
C ALA A 50 30.26 36.71 -38.02
N GLN A 51 29.57 36.07 -38.97
CA GLN A 51 29.84 36.22 -40.39
C GLN A 51 29.58 37.65 -40.86
N ALA A 52 28.42 38.23 -40.52
CA ALA A 52 28.09 39.60 -40.89
C ALA A 52 29.05 40.64 -40.26
N GLU A 53 29.47 40.43 -39.01
CA GLU A 53 30.50 41.26 -38.36
C GLU A 53 31.81 41.19 -39.13
N ARG A 54 32.25 39.98 -39.51
CA ARG A 54 33.48 39.78 -40.26
C ARG A 54 33.43 40.45 -41.64
N GLU A 55 32.36 40.25 -42.40
CA GLU A 55 32.18 40.85 -43.73
C GLU A 55 32.22 42.38 -43.67
N SER A 56 31.61 42.97 -42.64
CA SER A 56 31.64 44.43 -42.39
C SER A 56 33.06 44.94 -42.08
N LEU A 57 33.82 44.21 -41.25
CA LEU A 57 35.21 44.56 -40.93
C LEU A 57 36.17 44.37 -42.11
N GLU A 58 35.95 43.34 -42.94
CA GLU A 58 36.74 43.13 -44.17
C GLU A 58 36.46 44.24 -45.20
N ALA A 59 35.23 44.72 -45.30
CA ALA A 59 34.87 45.84 -46.18
C ALA A 59 35.55 47.16 -45.79
N SER A 60 35.72 47.43 -44.49
CA SER A 60 36.39 48.67 -44.01
C SER A 60 37.92 48.61 -44.09
N ARG A 61 38.50 47.43 -44.35
CA ARG A 61 39.97 47.22 -44.36
C ARG A 61 40.71 48.07 -45.38
N SER A 62 40.12 48.27 -46.55
CA SER A 62 40.72 49.08 -47.62
C SER A 62 40.84 50.55 -47.24
N ASP A 63 39.86 51.09 -46.52
CA ASP A 63 39.84 52.47 -46.05
C ASP A 63 40.88 52.70 -44.94
N VAL A 64 40.94 51.79 -43.96
CA VAL A 64 41.96 51.84 -42.88
C VAL A 64 43.38 51.70 -43.42
N LEU A 65 43.60 50.93 -44.49
CA LEU A 65 44.90 50.80 -45.13
C LEU A 65 45.39 52.11 -45.77
N VAL A 66 44.48 52.94 -46.29
CA VAL A 66 44.81 54.19 -46.99
C VAL A 66 44.85 55.38 -46.03
N ASN A 67 43.92 55.44 -45.07
CA ASN A 67 43.67 56.60 -44.23
C ASN A 67 44.06 56.42 -42.76
N GLY A 68 44.34 55.19 -42.32
CA GLY A 68 44.62 54.85 -40.92
C GLY A 68 46.10 54.69 -40.60
N SER A 69 46.40 54.51 -39.31
CA SER A 69 47.74 54.14 -38.83
C SER A 69 47.99 52.63 -38.96
N VAL A 70 49.26 52.21 -38.84
CA VAL A 70 49.63 50.79 -38.76
C VAL A 70 48.98 50.10 -37.55
N GLU A 71 48.82 50.83 -36.44
CA GLU A 71 48.15 50.32 -35.24
C GLU A 71 46.66 50.07 -35.47
N ASP A 72 45.98 50.95 -36.20
CA ASP A 72 44.56 50.78 -36.57
C ASP A 72 44.35 49.56 -37.45
N LEU A 73 45.25 49.32 -38.41
CA LEU A 73 45.20 48.15 -39.28
C LEU A 73 45.39 46.84 -38.50
N LEU A 74 46.32 46.80 -37.55
CA LEU A 74 46.52 45.64 -36.67
C LEU A 74 45.31 45.39 -35.75
N ALA A 75 44.71 46.46 -35.21
CA ALA A 75 43.49 46.36 -34.42
C ALA A 75 42.30 45.84 -35.25
N LEU A 76 42.20 46.22 -36.52
CA LEU A 76 41.17 45.70 -37.42
C LEU A 76 41.41 44.22 -37.76
N ASP A 77 42.63 43.85 -38.14
CA ASP A 77 42.98 42.46 -38.50
C ASP A 77 42.77 41.49 -37.32
N THR A 78 43.08 41.93 -36.08
CA THR A 78 42.77 41.13 -34.88
C THR A 78 41.28 40.94 -34.66
N ARG A 79 40.44 41.96 -34.94
CA ARG A 79 38.97 41.84 -34.87
C ARG A 79 38.42 40.91 -35.96
N ILE A 80 38.95 40.98 -37.18
CA ILE A 80 38.59 40.06 -38.28
C ILE A 80 38.94 38.61 -37.88
N ALA A 81 40.13 38.38 -37.35
CA ALA A 81 40.56 37.06 -36.89
C ALA A 81 39.66 36.54 -35.76
N LEU A 82 39.26 37.39 -34.82
CA LEU A 82 38.35 37.05 -33.73
C LEU A 82 36.93 36.73 -34.24
N ALA A 83 36.39 37.52 -35.17
CA ALA A 83 35.08 37.26 -35.79
C ALA A 83 35.08 35.93 -36.56
N LYS A 84 36.17 35.62 -37.28
CA LYS A 84 36.35 34.31 -37.94
C LYS A 84 36.40 33.16 -36.92
N ALA A 85 37.17 33.30 -35.84
CA ALA A 85 37.24 32.26 -34.81
C ALA A 85 35.87 32.00 -34.16
N LYS A 86 35.06 33.06 -33.94
CA LYS A 86 33.67 32.92 -33.47
C LYS A 86 32.79 32.18 -34.49
N GLN A 87 32.91 32.50 -35.78
CA GLN A 87 32.19 31.82 -36.86
C GLN A 87 32.53 30.33 -36.89
N ASP A 88 33.82 29.98 -36.91
CA ASP A 88 34.30 28.59 -36.95
C ASP A 88 33.85 27.81 -35.69
N GLN A 89 33.89 28.46 -34.52
CA GLN A 89 33.40 27.87 -33.28
C GLN A 89 31.88 27.62 -33.32
N ALA A 90 31.09 28.56 -33.82
CA ALA A 90 29.65 28.42 -33.94
C ALA A 90 29.28 27.32 -34.96
N GLU A 91 30.00 27.20 -36.06
CA GLU A 91 29.80 26.12 -37.04
C GLU A 91 30.05 24.73 -36.44
N ALA A 92 31.16 24.57 -35.71
CA ALA A 92 31.45 23.32 -35.00
C ALA A 92 30.39 22.98 -33.95
N GLN A 93 29.93 23.98 -33.18
CA GLN A 93 28.87 23.81 -32.18
C GLN A 93 27.52 23.46 -32.82
N HIS A 94 27.20 24.06 -33.96
CA HIS A 94 25.96 23.78 -34.70
C HIS A 94 25.90 22.34 -35.18
N ALA A 95 27.00 21.82 -35.75
CA ALA A 95 27.06 20.43 -36.21
C ALA A 95 26.79 19.43 -35.07
N VAL A 96 27.35 19.69 -33.89
CA VAL A 96 27.09 18.87 -32.68
C VAL A 96 25.65 19.00 -32.21
N ALA A 97 25.10 20.22 -32.19
CA ALA A 97 23.73 20.47 -31.74
C ALA A 97 22.68 19.80 -32.65
N VAL A 98 22.88 19.81 -33.98
CA VAL A 98 21.96 19.16 -34.93
C VAL A 98 21.90 17.65 -34.69
N ILE A 99 23.04 17.01 -34.47
CA ILE A 99 23.10 15.56 -34.17
C ILE A 99 22.37 15.29 -32.86
N ALA A 100 22.70 16.05 -31.80
CA ALA A 100 22.09 15.87 -30.49
C ALA A 100 20.55 16.08 -30.51
N GLU A 101 20.06 17.09 -31.24
CA GLU A 101 18.62 17.33 -31.38
C GLU A 101 17.93 16.22 -32.19
N ALA A 102 18.57 15.70 -33.23
CA ALA A 102 18.05 14.58 -34.01
C ALA A 102 17.94 13.31 -33.15
N ASP A 103 18.97 12.99 -32.37
CA ASP A 103 18.99 11.84 -31.47
C ASP A 103 17.90 12.00 -30.39
N ALA A 104 17.82 13.17 -29.74
CA ALA A 104 16.81 13.45 -28.73
C ALA A 104 15.39 13.34 -29.28
N LYS A 105 15.16 13.79 -30.51
CA LYS A 105 13.87 13.65 -31.19
C LYS A 105 13.53 12.18 -31.47
N ALA A 106 14.49 11.41 -31.97
CA ALA A 106 14.29 9.98 -32.25
C ALA A 106 14.00 9.18 -30.97
N GLU A 107 14.72 9.45 -29.89
CA GLU A 107 14.46 8.84 -28.58
C GLU A 107 13.06 9.17 -28.05
N ASN A 108 12.65 10.44 -28.14
CA ASN A 108 11.33 10.87 -27.71
C ASN A 108 10.23 10.19 -28.56
N GLU A 109 10.39 10.13 -29.87
CA GLU A 109 9.43 9.45 -30.76
C GLU A 109 9.30 7.95 -30.42
N ALA A 110 10.43 7.26 -30.16
CA ALA A 110 10.43 5.86 -29.74
C ALA A 110 9.73 5.66 -28.38
N GLU A 111 10.01 6.53 -27.40
CA GLU A 111 9.37 6.48 -26.09
C GLU A 111 7.86 6.80 -26.17
N GLN A 112 7.46 7.76 -27.00
CA GLN A 112 6.04 8.05 -27.24
C GLN A 112 5.33 6.88 -27.92
N ALA A 113 5.97 6.20 -28.88
CA ALA A 113 5.43 5.00 -29.49
C ALA A 113 5.22 3.89 -28.44
N ARG A 114 6.21 3.67 -27.56
CA ARG A 114 6.11 2.72 -26.44
C ARG A 114 4.94 3.07 -25.51
N ARG A 115 4.82 4.33 -25.08
CA ARG A 115 3.74 4.80 -24.19
C ARG A 115 2.36 4.62 -24.83
N LYS A 116 2.22 4.94 -26.12
CA LYS A 116 0.97 4.73 -26.87
C LYS A 116 0.60 3.25 -26.93
N ALA A 117 1.56 2.35 -27.17
CA ALA A 117 1.33 0.91 -27.17
C ALA A 117 0.86 0.41 -25.80
N LEU A 118 1.54 0.81 -24.71
CA LEU A 118 1.15 0.46 -23.34
C LEU A 118 -0.25 0.97 -22.99
N ARG A 119 -0.56 2.22 -23.36
CA ARG A 119 -1.90 2.79 -23.16
C ARG A 119 -2.98 1.96 -23.86
N LYS A 120 -2.73 1.50 -25.09
CA LYS A 120 -3.67 0.65 -25.83
C LYS A 120 -3.92 -0.68 -25.12
N VAL A 121 -2.86 -1.31 -24.58
CA VAL A 121 -2.99 -2.55 -23.78
C VAL A 121 -3.79 -2.28 -22.51
N GLY A 122 -3.49 -1.21 -21.78
CA GLY A 122 -4.21 -0.81 -20.56
C GLY A 122 -5.70 -0.57 -20.80
N LEU A 123 -6.06 0.12 -21.89
CA LEU A 123 -7.47 0.35 -22.25
C LEU A 123 -8.22 -0.95 -22.54
N LYS A 124 -7.59 -1.92 -23.23
CA LYS A 124 -8.18 -3.24 -23.47
C LYS A 124 -8.38 -4.01 -22.17
N ALA A 125 -7.36 -4.06 -21.31
CA ALA A 125 -7.45 -4.73 -20.01
C ALA A 125 -8.53 -4.11 -19.12
N SER A 126 -8.65 -2.78 -19.10
CA SER A 126 -9.71 -2.08 -18.37
C SER A 126 -11.11 -2.42 -18.88
N ALA A 127 -11.29 -2.57 -20.20
CA ALA A 127 -12.57 -2.97 -20.77
C ALA A 127 -12.95 -4.41 -20.39
N GLU A 128 -12.00 -5.34 -20.43
CA GLU A 128 -12.24 -6.73 -19.97
C GLU A 128 -12.52 -6.79 -18.47
N ALA A 129 -11.82 -6.00 -17.66
CA ALA A 129 -12.12 -5.89 -16.23
C ALA A 129 -13.55 -5.37 -15.98
N GLY A 130 -14.03 -4.41 -16.78
CA GLY A 130 -15.42 -3.94 -16.73
C GLY A 130 -16.42 -5.06 -17.00
N LYS A 131 -16.19 -5.89 -18.03
CA LYS A 131 -17.05 -7.05 -18.32
C LYS A 131 -17.07 -8.07 -17.17
N LEU A 132 -15.93 -8.31 -16.54
CA LEU A 132 -15.84 -9.20 -15.37
C LEU A 132 -16.57 -8.63 -14.16
N ALA A 133 -16.51 -7.32 -13.95
CA ALA A 133 -17.25 -6.61 -12.92
C ALA A 133 -18.77 -6.76 -13.11
N ASP A 134 -19.28 -6.55 -14.33
CA ASP A 134 -20.70 -6.76 -14.64
C ASP A 134 -21.13 -8.21 -14.38
N ARG A 135 -20.30 -9.17 -14.80
CA ARG A 135 -20.55 -10.60 -14.58
C ARG A 135 -20.54 -10.97 -13.10
N TYR A 136 -19.66 -10.35 -12.31
CA TYR A 136 -19.64 -10.51 -10.86
C TYR A 136 -20.97 -10.10 -10.24
N VAL A 137 -21.52 -8.93 -10.62
CA VAL A 137 -22.79 -8.45 -10.06
C VAL A 137 -23.93 -9.43 -10.36
N ALA A 138 -24.03 -9.91 -11.59
CA ALA A 138 -25.04 -10.90 -11.96
C ALA A 138 -24.92 -12.19 -11.12
N MET A 139 -23.71 -12.76 -11.04
CA MET A 139 -23.48 -13.98 -10.25
C MET A 139 -23.69 -13.77 -8.74
N ALA A 140 -23.35 -12.58 -8.22
CA ALA A 140 -23.59 -12.23 -6.82
C ALA A 140 -25.08 -12.10 -6.51
N GLN A 141 -25.90 -11.59 -7.44
CA GLN A 141 -27.35 -11.53 -7.30
C GLN A 141 -27.98 -12.93 -7.30
N GLU A 142 -27.55 -13.81 -8.20
CA GLU A 142 -27.98 -15.22 -8.22
C GLU A 142 -27.66 -15.91 -6.89
N MET A 143 -26.43 -15.73 -6.40
CA MET A 143 -26.00 -16.28 -5.12
C MET A 143 -26.79 -15.69 -3.94
N ALA A 144 -27.07 -14.39 -3.96
CA ALA A 144 -27.93 -13.75 -2.96
C ALA A 144 -29.34 -14.37 -2.92
N GLY A 145 -29.90 -14.72 -4.09
CA GLY A 145 -31.16 -15.44 -4.19
C GLY A 145 -31.13 -16.80 -3.47
N LEU A 146 -30.07 -17.59 -3.70
CA LEU A 146 -29.88 -18.88 -3.03
C LEU A 146 -29.70 -18.72 -1.52
N LEU A 147 -28.89 -17.75 -1.08
CA LEU A 147 -28.66 -17.49 0.34
C LEU A 147 -29.94 -16.99 1.03
N SER A 148 -30.83 -16.30 0.32
CA SER A 148 -32.15 -15.91 0.81
C SER A 148 -33.08 -17.11 1.00
N GLN A 149 -33.10 -18.06 0.07
CA GLN A 149 -33.88 -19.29 0.20
C GLN A 149 -33.40 -20.11 1.39
N LEU A 150 -32.08 -20.26 1.52
CA LEU A 150 -31.45 -20.95 2.65
C LEU A 150 -31.86 -20.32 3.99
N ARG A 151 -31.81 -18.99 4.12
CA ARG A 151 -32.27 -18.28 5.31
C ARG A 151 -33.76 -18.52 5.60
N GLY A 152 -34.60 -18.60 4.57
CA GLY A 152 -36.02 -18.95 4.72
C GLY A 152 -36.21 -20.36 5.30
N HIS A 153 -35.42 -21.34 4.85
CA HIS A 153 -35.45 -22.69 5.41
C HIS A 153 -34.91 -22.75 6.84
N GLU A 154 -33.83 -22.02 7.15
CA GLU A 154 -33.31 -21.89 8.52
C GLU A 154 -34.37 -21.34 9.48
N GLN A 155 -35.12 -20.32 9.06
CA GLN A 155 -36.22 -19.76 9.86
C GLN A 155 -37.35 -20.77 10.08
N ALA A 156 -37.75 -21.50 9.03
CA ALA A 156 -38.78 -22.53 9.15
C ALA A 156 -38.35 -23.68 10.09
N ILE A 157 -37.08 -24.11 10.04
CA ILE A 157 -36.52 -25.10 10.96
C ILE A 157 -36.51 -24.56 12.40
N ALA A 158 -36.11 -23.29 12.59
CA ALA A 158 -36.10 -22.67 13.90
C ALA A 158 -37.52 -22.56 14.50
N GLU A 159 -38.51 -22.17 13.69
CA GLU A 159 -39.92 -22.09 14.09
C GLU A 159 -40.49 -23.47 14.44
N ALA A 160 -40.19 -24.50 13.64
CA ALA A 160 -40.58 -25.88 13.92
C ALA A 160 -39.98 -26.37 15.25
N ASN A 161 -38.70 -26.08 15.49
CA ASN A 161 -38.01 -26.45 16.73
C ASN A 161 -38.52 -25.69 17.96
N GLN A 162 -39.07 -24.49 17.80
CA GLN A 162 -39.72 -23.76 18.88
C GLN A 162 -41.09 -24.33 19.25
N ASN A 163 -41.74 -25.06 18.34
CA ASN A 163 -43.08 -25.63 18.49
C ASN A 163 -43.06 -27.17 18.43
N LEU A 164 -42.04 -27.79 19.03
CA LEU A 164 -41.89 -29.25 19.03
C LEU A 164 -43.05 -29.92 19.80
N PRO A 165 -43.67 -30.96 19.23
CA PRO A 165 -44.55 -31.84 19.98
C PRO A 165 -43.83 -32.53 21.14
N ASP A 166 -44.57 -32.88 22.19
CA ASP A 166 -44.01 -33.58 23.35
C ASP A 166 -43.31 -34.88 22.95
N GLY A 167 -42.04 -35.02 23.36
CA GLY A 167 -41.21 -36.17 23.08
C GLY A 167 -40.65 -36.27 21.65
N ALA A 168 -40.91 -35.29 20.78
CA ALA A 168 -40.32 -35.23 19.44
C ALA A 168 -38.87 -34.73 19.48
N GLU A 169 -38.02 -35.33 18.64
CA GLU A 169 -36.64 -34.85 18.46
C GLU A 169 -36.60 -33.55 17.64
N PRO A 170 -35.67 -32.63 17.95
CA PRO A 170 -35.48 -31.42 17.15
C PRO A 170 -35.14 -31.72 15.69
N VAL A 171 -35.69 -30.93 14.78
CA VAL A 171 -35.32 -30.92 13.36
C VAL A 171 -33.86 -30.46 13.26
N PRO A 172 -32.97 -31.26 12.64
CA PRO A 172 -31.57 -30.88 12.50
C PRO A 172 -31.41 -29.69 11.55
N PRO A 173 -30.32 -28.92 11.67
CA PRO A 173 -29.99 -27.93 10.66
C PRO A 173 -29.82 -28.61 9.30
N GLY A 174 -30.35 -28.01 8.24
CA GLY A 174 -30.25 -28.54 6.88
C GLY A 174 -28.82 -28.51 6.31
N GLU A 175 -27.92 -27.76 6.95
CA GLU A 175 -26.50 -27.69 6.62
C GLU A 175 -25.66 -28.61 7.52
N PRO A 176 -24.49 -29.09 7.04
CA PRO A 176 -23.53 -29.77 7.89
C PRO A 176 -23.18 -28.91 9.11
N PHE A 177 -23.35 -29.49 10.30
CA PHE A 177 -23.04 -28.82 11.54
C PHE A 177 -21.55 -28.44 11.58
N ASN A 178 -21.27 -27.15 11.74
CA ASN A 178 -19.92 -26.59 11.75
C ASN A 178 -19.52 -26.01 13.13
N GLY A 179 -20.33 -26.26 14.16
CA GLY A 179 -20.02 -25.92 15.53
C GLY A 179 -19.22 -27.03 16.23
N THR A 180 -18.94 -26.82 17.51
CA THR A 180 -18.31 -27.82 18.38
C THR A 180 -19.21 -28.12 19.56
N ALA A 181 -19.28 -29.39 19.97
CA ALA A 181 -19.99 -29.75 21.19
C ALA A 181 -19.25 -29.17 22.40
N GLY A 182 -19.99 -28.62 23.36
CA GLY A 182 -19.41 -28.21 24.64
C GLY A 182 -18.88 -29.40 25.42
N THR A 183 -17.89 -29.18 26.27
CA THR A 183 -17.48 -30.18 27.25
C THR A 183 -18.26 -29.95 28.55
N PRO A 184 -18.85 -30.99 29.16
CA PRO A 184 -19.54 -30.84 30.41
C PRO A 184 -18.55 -30.55 31.55
N THR A 185 -18.98 -29.75 32.52
CA THR A 185 -18.26 -29.60 33.78
C THR A 185 -18.15 -30.93 34.48
N ARG A 186 -16.95 -31.27 34.96
CA ARG A 186 -16.70 -32.52 35.68
C ARG A 186 -15.72 -32.34 36.83
N TYR A 187 -15.76 -33.26 37.77
CA TYR A 187 -14.75 -33.38 38.82
C TYR A 187 -13.79 -34.50 38.44
N GLU A 188 -12.49 -34.22 38.49
CA GLU A 188 -11.45 -35.22 38.25
C GLU A 188 -10.61 -35.43 39.51
N THR A 189 -10.34 -36.67 39.87
CA THR A 189 -9.43 -36.99 40.98
C THR A 189 -7.98 -36.87 40.51
N SER A 190 -7.36 -35.73 40.77
CA SER A 190 -5.93 -35.55 40.55
C SER A 190 -5.15 -36.14 41.72
N HIS A 191 -4.00 -36.71 41.40
CA HIS A 191 -3.07 -37.22 42.39
C HIS A 191 -1.83 -36.35 42.44
N ASN A 192 -1.76 -35.47 43.43
CA ASN A 192 -0.62 -34.59 43.60
C ASN A 192 0.35 -35.21 44.60
N LEU A 193 1.65 -35.17 44.27
CA LEU A 193 2.71 -35.45 45.23
C LEU A 193 2.92 -34.19 46.07
N VAL A 194 2.46 -34.23 47.31
CA VAL A 194 2.70 -33.16 48.28
C VAL A 194 3.79 -33.63 49.23
N TRP A 195 4.76 -32.76 49.50
CA TRP A 195 5.74 -33.01 50.53
C TRP A 195 5.08 -32.82 51.89
N VAL A 196 5.12 -33.86 52.71
CA VAL A 196 4.63 -33.85 54.09
C VAL A 196 5.79 -34.08 55.04
N ASP A 197 5.69 -33.56 56.27
CA ASP A 197 6.62 -33.95 57.32
C ASP A 197 6.34 -35.41 57.73
N SER A 198 7.38 -36.23 57.74
CA SER A 198 7.36 -37.66 58.07
C SER A 198 7.01 -37.94 59.54
N ARG A 199 7.09 -36.92 60.43
CA ARG A 199 6.87 -37.08 61.87
C ARG A 199 5.40 -36.99 62.25
N ASP A 200 4.65 -36.08 61.63
CA ASP A 200 3.26 -35.78 61.99
C ASP A 200 2.29 -35.80 60.78
N GLY A 201 2.80 -35.93 59.57
CA GLY A 201 2.01 -35.98 58.33
C GLY A 201 1.45 -34.62 57.89
N SER A 202 1.86 -33.52 58.53
CA SER A 202 1.43 -32.17 58.17
C SER A 202 2.06 -31.71 56.84
N ARG A 203 1.38 -30.84 56.08
CA ARG A 203 1.88 -30.35 54.78
C ARG A 203 3.12 -29.48 55.00
N ALA A 204 4.24 -29.87 54.40
CA ALA A 204 5.48 -29.11 54.49
C ALA A 204 5.39 -27.85 53.61
N SER A 205 5.61 -26.68 54.21
CA SER A 205 5.64 -25.40 53.48
C SER A 205 6.89 -25.31 52.56
N ALA A 206 6.73 -24.72 51.38
CA ALA A 206 7.81 -24.51 50.42
C ALA A 206 8.96 -23.64 50.99
N MET A 207 8.67 -22.77 51.97
CA MET A 207 9.65 -21.88 52.63
C MET A 207 10.28 -22.46 53.91
N ALA A 208 9.99 -23.70 54.29
CA ALA A 208 10.64 -24.33 55.44
C ALA A 208 12.09 -24.73 55.09
N GLY A 209 13.05 -23.84 55.35
CA GLY A 209 14.49 -24.06 55.08
C GLY A 209 15.05 -25.36 55.67
N ASP A 210 16.05 -25.92 54.98
CA ASP A 210 17.03 -27.00 55.25
C ASP A 210 16.73 -28.22 56.13
N ASN A 211 15.57 -28.36 56.76
CA ASN A 211 15.13 -29.61 57.40
C ASN A 211 14.55 -30.59 56.34
N LEU A 212 15.39 -30.95 55.38
CA LEU A 212 15.07 -31.85 54.27
C LEU A 212 15.01 -33.34 54.70
N ARG A 213 15.53 -33.69 55.88
CA ARG A 213 15.66 -35.10 56.36
C ARG A 213 14.35 -35.80 56.72
N HIS A 214 13.26 -35.04 56.85
CA HIS A 214 11.96 -35.58 57.28
C HIS A 214 10.86 -35.32 56.25
N ARG A 215 11.19 -35.01 54.99
CA ARG A 215 10.16 -34.83 53.95
C ARG A 215 9.88 -36.16 53.26
N ALA A 216 8.64 -36.61 53.31
CA ALA A 216 8.16 -37.72 52.51
C ALA A 216 7.23 -37.20 51.41
N ALA A 217 7.35 -37.73 50.20
CA ALA A 217 6.40 -37.43 49.14
C ALA A 217 5.15 -38.28 49.36
N LYS A 218 4.02 -37.66 49.68
CA LYS A 218 2.74 -38.35 49.84
C LYS A 218 1.85 -38.04 48.65
N ARG A 219 1.33 -39.09 48.02
CA ARG A 219 0.29 -38.99 47.01
C ARG A 219 -1.01 -38.62 47.71
N VAL A 220 -1.54 -37.43 47.43
CA VAL A 220 -2.83 -36.97 47.96
C VAL A 220 -3.81 -36.93 46.80
N GLU A 221 -4.95 -37.58 46.98
CA GLU A 221 -6.10 -37.46 46.09
C GLU A 221 -6.79 -36.13 46.35
N GLN A 222 -6.99 -35.37 45.29
CA GLN A 222 -7.70 -34.11 45.33
C GLN A 222 -8.71 -34.09 44.18
N GLU A 223 -9.98 -33.89 44.50
CA GLU A 223 -10.98 -33.57 43.48
C GLU A 223 -10.69 -32.17 42.94
N VAL A 224 -10.36 -32.12 41.66
CA VAL A 224 -10.14 -30.89 40.92
C VAL A 224 -11.39 -30.63 40.10
N TYR A 225 -11.97 -29.44 40.31
CA TYR A 225 -13.05 -28.94 39.49
C TYR A 225 -12.50 -28.60 38.09
N VAL A 226 -13.00 -29.30 37.08
CA VAL A 226 -12.70 -29.02 35.67
C VAL A 226 -13.92 -28.28 35.09
N PRO A 227 -13.84 -26.96 34.88
CA PRO A 227 -14.93 -26.22 34.27
C PRO A 227 -15.18 -26.73 32.85
N GLY A 228 -16.44 -26.94 32.50
CA GLY A 228 -16.83 -27.22 31.12
C GLY A 228 -16.53 -26.04 30.20
N THR A 229 -16.23 -26.34 28.94
CA THR A 229 -16.10 -25.32 27.89
C THR A 229 -17.40 -25.28 27.08
N PRO A 230 -18.03 -24.11 26.90
CA PRO A 230 -19.18 -24.00 26.02
C PRO A 230 -18.79 -24.40 24.59
N GLY A 231 -19.70 -25.07 23.90
CA GLY A 231 -19.52 -25.43 22.50
C GLY A 231 -19.70 -24.23 21.58
N GLU A 232 -19.09 -24.27 20.40
CA GLU A 232 -19.38 -23.28 19.37
C GLU A 232 -20.72 -23.59 18.68
N PRO A 233 -21.64 -22.62 18.57
CA PRO A 233 -22.90 -22.84 17.89
C PRO A 233 -22.69 -22.99 16.38
N HIS A 234 -23.59 -23.71 15.72
CA HIS A 234 -23.66 -23.72 14.25
C HIS A 234 -23.93 -22.32 13.71
N ILE A 235 -23.12 -21.88 12.74
CA ILE A 235 -23.32 -20.62 12.02
C ILE A 235 -23.67 -20.96 10.57
N PRO A 236 -24.89 -20.65 10.12
CA PRO A 236 -25.33 -20.98 8.77
C PRO A 236 -24.53 -20.26 7.68
N LEU A 237 -24.40 -20.86 6.50
CA LEU A 237 -23.68 -20.27 5.37
C LEU A 237 -24.25 -18.90 4.99
N SER A 238 -25.57 -18.74 5.06
CA SER A 238 -26.30 -17.50 4.78
C SER A 238 -25.86 -16.33 5.68
N HIS A 239 -25.28 -16.62 6.85
CA HIS A 239 -24.77 -15.66 7.84
C HIS A 239 -23.27 -15.40 7.71
N ARG A 240 -22.51 -16.30 7.07
CA ARG A 240 -21.05 -16.22 6.91
C ARG A 240 -20.63 -15.48 5.65
N VAL A 241 -21.43 -15.58 4.59
CA VAL A 241 -21.10 -15.00 3.28
C VAL A 241 -21.46 -13.51 3.24
N THR A 242 -20.59 -12.71 2.63
CA THR A 242 -20.85 -11.30 2.35
C THR A 242 -20.49 -11.00 0.90
N LEU A 243 -21.43 -10.43 0.15
CA LEU A 243 -21.26 -10.08 -1.25
C LEU A 243 -21.29 -8.55 -1.38
N PRO A 244 -20.13 -7.89 -1.57
CA PRO A 244 -20.07 -6.43 -1.69
C PRO A 244 -20.75 -5.91 -2.96
N GLY A 245 -21.28 -4.69 -2.91
CA GLY A 245 -21.63 -3.94 -4.11
C GLY A 245 -20.37 -3.40 -4.80
N LEU A 246 -20.45 -3.15 -6.09
CA LEU A 246 -19.37 -2.51 -6.84
C LEU A 246 -19.53 -0.98 -6.81
N GLY A 247 -18.58 -0.30 -6.18
CA GLY A 247 -18.56 1.15 -6.06
C GLY A 247 -18.18 1.59 -4.64
N ARG A 248 -17.65 2.81 -4.48
CA ARG A 248 -17.24 3.34 -3.17
C ARG A 248 -18.39 3.34 -2.16
N ASP A 249 -19.59 3.67 -2.63
CA ASP A 249 -20.80 3.85 -1.82
C ASP A 249 -21.92 2.86 -2.20
N ALA A 250 -21.60 1.82 -2.97
CA ALA A 250 -22.59 0.83 -3.38
C ALA A 250 -23.00 -0.06 -2.19
N PRO A 251 -24.32 -0.26 -1.95
CA PRO A 251 -24.76 -1.15 -0.89
C PRO A 251 -24.33 -2.59 -1.17
N ARG A 252 -24.15 -3.38 -0.11
CA ARG A 252 -23.84 -4.81 -0.24
C ARG A 252 -25.01 -5.52 -0.95
N ILE A 253 -24.67 -6.43 -1.86
CA ILE A 253 -25.65 -7.29 -2.55
C ILE A 253 -26.18 -8.34 -1.58
N TRP A 254 -25.32 -8.86 -0.69
CA TRP A 254 -25.69 -9.77 0.39
C TRP A 254 -24.80 -9.55 1.61
N GLY A 255 -25.36 -9.81 2.78
CA GLY A 255 -24.68 -9.73 4.06
C GLY A 255 -25.03 -8.46 4.85
N GLY A 256 -25.02 -8.63 6.16
CA GLY A 256 -25.44 -7.71 7.20
C GLY A 256 -25.56 -8.52 8.48
N ILE A 257 -25.14 -7.99 9.63
CA ILE A 257 -25.03 -8.75 10.90
C ILE A 257 -26.39 -9.40 11.18
N PRO A 258 -26.51 -10.73 11.07
CA PRO A 258 -27.63 -11.41 11.68
C PRO A 258 -27.35 -11.42 13.18
N SER A 259 -28.27 -10.92 14.00
CA SER A 259 -28.26 -11.23 15.42
C SER A 259 -28.16 -12.76 15.55
N PRO A 260 -27.22 -13.30 16.35
CA PRO A 260 -27.15 -14.74 16.55
C PRO A 260 -28.52 -15.23 17.01
N ILE A 261 -29.10 -16.19 16.28
CA ILE A 261 -30.28 -16.90 16.74
C ILE A 261 -29.81 -17.68 17.97
N THR A 262 -30.05 -17.11 19.15
CA THR A 262 -29.88 -17.81 20.41
C THR A 262 -30.83 -18.99 20.39
N PHE A 263 -30.30 -20.18 20.07
CA PHE A 263 -30.94 -21.43 20.42
C PHE A 263 -30.98 -21.46 21.95
N ASN A 264 -32.11 -21.06 22.50
CA ASN A 264 -32.38 -21.17 23.92
C ASN A 264 -32.50 -22.67 24.21
N THR A 265 -31.39 -23.30 24.58
CA THR A 265 -31.42 -24.64 25.16
C THR A 265 -32.14 -24.50 26.50
N GLY A 266 -33.44 -24.80 26.47
CA GLY A 266 -34.29 -24.85 27.65
C GLY A 266 -33.66 -25.74 28.73
N ARG A 267 -33.83 -25.30 29.97
CA ARG A 267 -33.46 -26.00 31.21
C ARG A 267 -34.13 -27.35 31.34
#